data_AF-X1BEU6-F1
#
_entry.id   AF-X1BEU6-F1
#
_cell.length_a   1.000
_cell.length_b   1.000
_cell.length_c   1.000
_cell.angle_alpha   90.00
_cell.angle_beta   90.00
_cell.angle_gamma   90.00
#
_symmetry.space_group_name_H-M   'P 1'
#
loop_
_entity.id
_entity.type
_entity.pdbx_description
1 polymer ?
#
loop_
_entity_poly.entity_id
_entity_poly.type
_entity_poly.pdbx_seq_one_letter_code
_entity_poly.pdbx_strand_id
1 'polypeptide(L)'
;MLLSTFLLEAVLISLSGVIAPGPVTAVTVSKGTKSPHAGAIIALGHGIVEIPLMILILYGFGDILKITYIKAIIGLLGGLFLLKMGLGLLKGIKQTKIDSSKNPHSPLMAGIILSLANPYFLIWWATIGSILIFRSYAFGLFGFAIFMVLHWSCDFFWCYFLS
;
A
#
# COMPACT_ATOMS: atom_id res chain seq x y z
N MET A 1 15.93 -0.90 23.85
CA MET A 1 14.75 -0.12 23.43
C MET A 1 13.51 -0.86 23.91
N LEU A 2 12.52 -0.18 24.47
CA LEU A 2 11.26 -0.81 24.89
C LEU A 2 10.38 -1.09 23.67
N LEU A 3 9.50 -2.10 23.78
CA LEU A 3 8.56 -2.42 22.70
C LEU A 3 7.66 -1.21 22.38
N SER A 4 7.15 -0.52 23.40
CA SER A 4 6.30 0.66 23.23
C SER A 4 6.99 1.79 22.45
N THR A 5 8.25 2.08 22.74
CA THR A 5 9.02 3.12 22.04
C THR A 5 9.27 2.74 20.58
N PHE A 6 9.52 1.45 20.32
CA PHE A 6 9.64 0.95 18.94
C PHE A 6 8.33 1.07 18.18
N LEU A 7 7.20 0.68 18.78
CA LEU A 7 5.91 0.73 18.11
C LEU A 7 5.50 2.17 17.77
N LEU A 8 5.80 3.13 18.66
CA LEU A 8 5.58 4.54 18.36
C LEU A 8 6.42 5.01 17.16
N GLU A 9 7.71 4.68 17.16
CA GLU A 9 8.59 4.98 16.02
C GLU A 9 8.08 4.32 14.72
N ALA A 10 7.71 3.05 14.80
CA ALA A 10 7.19 2.29 13.67
C ALA A 10 5.91 2.92 13.11
N VAL A 11 4.96 3.34 13.96
CA VAL A 11 3.74 4.05 13.54
C VAL A 11 4.09 5.37 12.85
N LEU A 12 4.99 6.18 13.42
CA LEU A 12 5.40 7.46 12.81
C LEU A 12 6.05 7.26 11.43
N ILE A 13 6.95 6.27 11.31
CA ILE A 13 7.57 5.92 10.02
C ILE A 13 6.52 5.38 9.05
N SER A 14 5.60 4.55 9.51
CA SER A 14 4.53 3.97 8.68
C SER A 14 3.62 5.07 8.13
N LEU A 15 3.16 5.99 8.97
CA LEU A 15 2.35 7.15 8.55
C LEU A 15 3.05 7.98 7.47
N SER A 16 4.37 8.16 7.56
CA SER A 16 5.12 8.87 6.51
C SER A 16 5.06 8.16 5.15
N GLY A 17 5.04 6.82 5.17
CA GLY A 17 4.89 5.99 3.99
C GLY A 17 3.48 6.03 3.41
N VAL A 18 2.48 5.86 4.28
CA VAL A 18 1.05 5.76 3.93
C VAL A 18 0.47 7.07 3.43
N ILE A 19 0.90 8.21 3.98
CA ILE A 19 0.42 9.55 3.60
C ILE A 19 1.01 10.00 2.25
N ALA A 20 2.11 9.39 1.80
CA ALA A 20 2.72 9.74 0.52
C ALA A 20 1.70 9.55 -0.63
N PRO A 21 1.43 10.60 -1.44
CA PRO A 21 0.39 10.54 -2.44
C PRO A 21 0.74 9.53 -3.54
N GLY A 22 -0.19 8.62 -3.82
CA GLY A 22 0.01 7.56 -4.81
C GLY A 22 -1.29 7.06 -5.46
N PRO A 23 -1.22 5.94 -6.19
CA PRO A 23 -2.37 5.37 -6.89
C PRO A 23 -3.51 4.97 -5.97
N VAL A 24 -3.17 4.38 -4.83
CA VAL A 24 -4.14 3.99 -3.80
C VAL A 24 -4.87 5.24 -3.30
N THR A 25 -4.13 6.29 -2.92
CA THR A 25 -4.70 7.60 -2.54
C THR A 25 -5.65 8.15 -3.59
N ALA A 26 -5.23 8.19 -4.86
CA ALA A 26 -6.01 8.76 -5.95
C ALA A 26 -7.33 7.99 -6.18
N VAL A 27 -7.28 6.65 -6.13
CA VAL A 27 -8.47 5.82 -6.31
C VAL A 27 -9.36 5.85 -5.09
N THR A 28 -8.80 5.92 -3.88
CA THR A 28 -9.56 6.09 -2.63
C THR A 28 -10.39 7.36 -2.67
N VAL A 29 -9.79 8.51 -2.98
CA VAL A 29 -10.53 9.78 -3.10
C VAL A 29 -11.60 9.68 -4.19
N SER A 30 -11.28 9.12 -5.36
CA SER A 30 -12.23 8.99 -6.47
C SER A 30 -13.42 8.07 -6.17
N LYS A 31 -13.22 6.99 -5.40
CA LYS A 31 -14.29 6.07 -5.02
C LYS A 31 -15.03 6.56 -3.77
N GLY A 32 -14.36 7.31 -2.90
CA GLY A 32 -14.90 8.00 -1.72
C GLY A 32 -16.08 8.91 -2.07
N THR A 33 -15.96 9.66 -3.17
CA THR A 33 -17.06 10.54 -3.65
C THR A 33 -18.36 9.79 -3.96
N LYS A 34 -18.34 8.46 -4.07
CA LYS A 34 -19.52 7.61 -4.29
C LYS A 34 -19.94 6.83 -3.05
N SER A 35 -18.99 6.49 -2.18
CA SER A 35 -19.25 5.76 -0.95
C SER A 35 -18.20 6.10 0.10
N PRO A 36 -18.62 6.59 1.29
CA PRO A 36 -17.70 6.95 2.37
C PRO A 36 -16.94 5.75 2.94
N HIS A 37 -17.39 4.52 2.64
CA HIS A 37 -16.72 3.29 3.10
C HIS A 37 -15.78 2.69 2.05
N ALA A 38 -15.63 3.33 0.88
CA ALA A 38 -14.80 2.80 -0.20
C ALA A 38 -13.34 2.60 0.24
N GLY A 39 -12.79 3.52 1.02
CA GLY A 39 -11.41 3.45 1.51
C GLY A 39 -11.15 2.33 2.50
N ALA A 40 -12.10 2.04 3.40
CA ALA A 40 -12.00 0.85 4.26
C ALA A 40 -11.90 -0.42 3.40
N ILE A 41 -12.72 -0.54 2.36
CA ILE A 41 -12.71 -1.70 1.46
C ILE A 41 -11.41 -1.74 0.64
N ILE A 42 -10.88 -0.60 0.20
CA ILE A 42 -9.57 -0.51 -0.47
C ILE A 42 -8.45 -0.96 0.48
N ALA A 43 -8.45 -0.51 1.73
CA ALA A 43 -7.47 -0.89 2.74
C ALA A 43 -7.51 -2.38 3.08
N LEU A 44 -8.69 -3.00 3.08
CA LEU A 44 -8.81 -4.46 3.18
C LEU A 44 -8.12 -5.15 1.99
N GLY A 45 -8.33 -4.65 0.77
CA GLY A 45 -7.66 -5.16 -0.43
C GLY A 45 -6.14 -4.97 -0.39
N HIS A 46 -5.69 -3.85 0.14
CA HIS A 46 -4.29 -3.56 0.41
C HIS A 46 -3.70 -4.56 1.41
N GLY A 47 -4.39 -4.81 2.53
CA GLY A 47 -3.98 -5.75 3.57
C GLY A 47 -3.83 -7.19 3.07
N ILE A 48 -4.66 -7.62 2.11
CA ILE A 48 -4.53 -8.93 1.46
C ILE A 48 -3.17 -9.10 0.76
N VAL A 49 -2.56 -8.02 0.28
CA VAL A 49 -1.24 -8.04 -0.35
C VAL A 49 -0.14 -7.81 0.68
N GLU A 50 -0.35 -6.82 1.55
CA GLU A 50 0.65 -6.37 2.50
C GLU A 50 0.99 -7.43 3.56
N ILE A 51 -0.02 -8.03 4.20
CA ILE A 51 0.20 -9.00 5.28
C ILE A 51 1.03 -10.20 4.81
N PRO A 52 0.70 -10.87 3.69
CA PRO A 52 1.56 -11.90 3.12
C PRO A 52 2.94 -11.39 2.74
N LEU A 53 3.05 -10.19 2.18
CA LEU A 53 4.35 -9.59 1.83
C LEU A 53 5.24 -9.41 3.06
N MET A 54 4.70 -8.94 4.18
CA MET A 54 5.45 -8.81 5.44
C MET A 54 6.00 -10.16 5.93
N ILE A 55 5.18 -11.21 5.85
CA ILE A 55 5.59 -12.57 6.22
C ILE A 55 6.68 -13.07 5.27
N LEU A 56 6.52 -12.89 3.96
CA LEU A 56 7.53 -13.27 2.97
C LEU A 56 8.87 -12.55 3.19
N ILE A 57 8.82 -11.25 3.50
CA ILE A 57 10.02 -10.46 3.79
C ILE A 57 10.74 -10.97 5.04
N LEU A 58 9.99 -11.35 6.09
CA LEU A 58 10.57 -11.97 7.28
C LEU A 58 11.37 -13.24 6.94
N TYR A 59 10.91 -14.03 5.95
CA TYR A 59 11.61 -15.22 5.46
C TYR A 59 12.66 -14.93 4.37
N GLY A 60 13.03 -13.68 4.14
CA GLY A 60 14.13 -13.29 3.24
C GLY A 60 13.72 -12.82 1.84
N PHE A 61 12.42 -12.72 1.54
CA PHE A 61 11.95 -12.18 0.25
C PHE A 61 12.38 -10.72 0.02
N GLY A 62 12.64 -9.97 1.10
CA GLY A 62 13.14 -8.59 1.01
C GLY A 62 14.46 -8.47 0.25
N ASP A 63 15.34 -9.46 0.31
CA ASP A 63 16.63 -9.42 -0.40
C ASP A 63 16.46 -9.71 -1.90
N ILE A 64 15.48 -10.51 -2.28
CA ILE A 64 15.10 -10.73 -3.69
C ILE A 64 14.59 -9.42 -4.30
N LEU A 65 13.75 -8.68 -3.57
CA LEU A 65 13.26 -7.37 -3.99
C LEU A 65 14.37 -6.31 -4.09
N LYS A 66 15.55 -6.54 -3.48
CA LYS A 66 16.69 -5.63 -3.56
C LYS A 66 17.54 -5.83 -4.82
N ILE A 67 17.44 -6.98 -5.48
CA ILE A 67 18.20 -7.32 -6.69
C ILE A 67 17.91 -6.30 -7.79
N THR A 68 18.97 -5.74 -8.40
CA THR A 68 18.88 -4.68 -9.42
C THR A 68 17.93 -5.02 -10.55
N TYR A 69 18.00 -6.25 -11.08
CA TYR A 69 17.12 -6.72 -12.15
C TYR A 69 15.64 -6.79 -11.72
N ILE A 70 15.36 -7.27 -10.51
CA ILE A 70 13.98 -7.35 -9.97
C ILE A 70 13.42 -5.94 -9.74
N LYS A 71 14.20 -5.04 -9.16
CA LYS A 71 13.82 -3.63 -8.99
C LYS A 71 13.50 -2.96 -10.34
N ALA A 72 14.31 -3.22 -11.36
CA ALA A 72 14.09 -2.67 -12.70
C ALA A 72 12.77 -3.18 -13.31
N ILE A 73 12.47 -4.47 -13.17
CA ILE A 73 11.21 -5.07 -13.65
C ILE A 73 10.00 -4.47 -12.91
N ILE A 74 10.06 -4.40 -11.58
CA ILE A 74 9.01 -3.79 -10.75
C ILE A 74 8.79 -2.33 -11.16
N GLY A 75 9.87 -1.56 -11.30
CA GLY A 75 9.83 -0.16 -11.71
C GLY A 75 9.23 0.02 -13.10
N LEU A 76 9.58 -0.83 -14.07
CA LEU A 76 9.09 -0.74 -15.44
C LEU A 76 7.61 -1.14 -15.53
N LEU A 77 7.22 -2.28 -14.96
CA LEU A 77 5.82 -2.74 -14.97
C LEU A 77 4.91 -1.80 -14.19
N GLY A 78 5.35 -1.39 -13.00
CA GLY A 78 4.64 -0.42 -12.18
C GLY A 78 4.54 0.94 -12.88
N GLY A 79 5.63 1.43 -13.46
CA GLY A 79 5.65 2.67 -14.23
C GLY A 79 4.69 2.66 -15.43
N LEU A 80 4.66 1.58 -16.20
CA LEU A 80 3.70 1.41 -17.32
C LEU A 80 2.24 1.41 -16.81
N PHE A 81 1.98 0.73 -15.69
CA PHE A 81 0.67 0.74 -15.06
C PHE A 81 0.26 2.15 -14.60
N LEU A 82 1.17 2.89 -13.95
CA LEU A 82 0.97 4.27 -13.53
C LEU A 82 0.70 5.20 -14.72
N LEU A 83 1.44 5.05 -15.82
CA LEU A 83 1.21 5.82 -17.05
C LEU A 83 -0.19 5.54 -17.62
N LYS A 84 -0.60 4.28 -17.70
CA LYS A 84 -1.94 3.90 -18.14
C LYS A 84 -3.03 4.52 -17.26
N MET A 85 -2.84 4.48 -15.94
CA MET A 85 -3.77 5.06 -14.97
C MET A 85 -3.85 6.59 -15.11
N GLY A 86 -2.70 7.27 -15.19
CA GLY A 86 -2.61 8.72 -15.39
C GLY A 86 -3.30 9.17 -16.67
N LEU A 87 -3.08 8.47 -17.79
CA LEU A 87 -3.78 8.72 -19.05
C LEU A 87 -5.29 8.49 -18.93
N GLY A 88 -5.72 7.50 -18.15
CA GLY A 88 -7.14 7.26 -17.85
C GLY A 88 -7.78 8.43 -17.11
N LEU A 89 -7.10 8.96 -16.09
CA LEU A 89 -7.56 10.14 -15.34
C LEU A 89 -7.67 11.37 -16.25
N LEU A 90 -6.65 11.64 -17.08
CA LEU A 90 -6.66 12.78 -18.01
C LEU A 90 -7.76 12.67 -19.07
N LYS A 91 -8.04 11.47 -19.58
CA LYS A 91 -9.15 11.24 -20.53
C LYS A 91 -10.52 11.44 -19.87
N GLY A 92 -10.65 11.10 -18.59
CA GLY A 92 -11.88 11.32 -17.81
C GLY A 92 -12.26 12.79 -17.69
N ILE A 93 -11.29 13.71 -17.66
CA ILE A 93 -11.53 15.16 -17.60
C ILE A 93 -12.32 15.69 -18.81
N LYS A 94 -12.16 15.07 -20.00
CA LYS A 94 -12.85 15.49 -21.22
C LYS A 94 -14.27 14.92 -21.37
N GLN A 95 -14.67 13.96 -20.53
CA GLN A 95 -16.02 13.38 -20.56
C GLN A 95 -16.87 13.99 -19.45
N THR A 96 -17.77 14.91 -19.83
CA THR A 96 -18.76 15.57 -18.96
C THR A 96 -19.81 14.62 -18.36
N LYS A 97 -19.80 13.36 -18.78
CA LYS A 97 -20.48 12.25 -18.08
C LYS A 97 -19.42 11.27 -17.63
N ILE A 98 -19.12 11.28 -16.33
CA ILE A 98 -18.45 10.15 -15.69
C ILE A 98 -19.47 8.99 -15.74
N ASP A 99 -19.48 8.23 -16.83
CA ASP A 99 -20.15 6.93 -16.89
C ASP A 99 -19.41 6.01 -15.91
N SER A 100 -19.89 6.12 -14.68
CA SER A 100 -19.25 5.63 -13.47
C SER A 100 -19.45 4.12 -13.29
N SER A 101 -20.19 3.51 -14.22
CA SER A 101 -20.40 2.08 -14.43
C SER A 101 -19.21 1.38 -15.11
N LYS A 102 -18.30 2.13 -15.75
CA LYS A 102 -17.16 1.56 -16.51
C LYS A 102 -15.85 1.43 -15.74
N ASN A 103 -15.87 1.55 -14.40
CA ASN A 103 -14.70 1.19 -13.60
C ASN A 103 -14.97 -0.18 -12.95
N PRO A 104 -14.71 -1.30 -13.67
CA PRO A 104 -15.24 -2.64 -13.35
C PRO A 104 -14.65 -3.23 -12.06
N HIS A 105 -13.60 -2.63 -11.52
CA HIS A 105 -12.94 -3.16 -10.33
C HIS A 105 -13.63 -2.62 -9.06
N SER A 106 -14.06 -3.57 -8.21
CA SER A 106 -14.53 -3.29 -6.87
C SER A 106 -13.44 -2.56 -6.07
N PRO A 107 -13.80 -1.74 -5.06
CA PRO A 107 -12.82 -1.06 -4.22
C PRO A 107 -11.78 -2.03 -3.62
N LEU A 108 -12.20 -3.25 -3.28
CA LEU A 108 -11.31 -4.32 -2.81
C LEU A 108 -10.26 -4.71 -3.87
N MET A 109 -10.72 -4.98 -5.09
CA MET A 109 -9.85 -5.35 -6.20
C MET A 109 -8.89 -4.22 -6.57
N ALA A 110 -9.35 -2.97 -6.46
CA ALA A 110 -8.50 -1.81 -6.63
C ALA A 110 -7.37 -1.79 -5.58
N GLY A 111 -7.68 -2.03 -4.30
CA GLY A 111 -6.66 -2.17 -3.25
C GLY A 111 -5.60 -3.22 -3.59
N ILE A 112 -6.02 -4.42 -4.03
CA ILE A 112 -5.09 -5.50 -4.41
C ILE A 112 -4.20 -5.10 -5.59
N ILE A 113 -4.82 -4.70 -6.71
CA ILE A 113 -4.10 -4.39 -7.97
C ILE A 113 -3.13 -3.23 -7.76
N LEU A 114 -3.58 -2.16 -7.10
CA LEU A 114 -2.76 -0.98 -6.90
C LEU A 114 -1.59 -1.26 -5.97
N SER A 115 -1.75 -2.12 -4.96
CA SER A 115 -0.65 -2.49 -4.06
C SER A 115 0.42 -3.29 -4.80
N LEU A 116 0.01 -4.25 -5.64
CA LEU A 116 0.94 -5.04 -6.46
C LEU A 116 1.62 -4.22 -7.56
N ALA A 117 0.89 -3.29 -8.17
CA ALA A 117 1.39 -2.50 -9.29
C ALA A 117 2.14 -1.23 -8.85
N ASN A 118 2.12 -0.88 -7.57
CA ASN A 118 2.77 0.34 -7.08
C ASN A 118 4.25 0.09 -6.77
N PRO A 119 5.20 0.60 -7.59
CA PRO A 119 6.61 0.38 -7.36
C PRO A 119 7.09 1.04 -6.06
N TYR A 120 6.49 2.17 -5.66
CA TYR A 120 6.81 2.83 -4.40
C TYR A 120 6.53 1.93 -3.20
N PHE A 121 5.35 1.29 -3.17
CA PHE A 121 4.95 0.36 -2.10
C PHE A 121 5.93 -0.82 -1.97
N LEU A 122 6.24 -1.48 -3.10
CA LEU A 122 7.15 -2.63 -3.09
C LEU A 122 8.58 -2.25 -2.69
N ILE A 123 9.08 -1.11 -3.17
CA ILE A 123 10.42 -0.63 -2.82
C ILE A 123 10.49 -0.17 -1.36
N TRP A 124 9.45 0.49 -0.85
CA TRP A 124 9.35 0.88 0.56
C TRP A 124 9.41 -0.34 1.48
N TRP A 125 8.65 -1.39 1.17
CA TRP A 125 8.69 -2.65 1.91
C TRP A 125 10.04 -3.36 1.80
N ALA A 126 10.66 -3.36 0.62
CA ALA A 126 12.01 -3.93 0.42
C ALA A 126 13.12 -3.18 1.17
N THR A 127 12.87 -1.95 1.61
CA THR A 127 13.85 -1.10 2.29
C THR A 127 13.44 -0.87 3.75
N ILE A 128 12.73 0.22 4.03
CA ILE A 128 12.31 0.63 5.37
C ILE A 128 11.44 -0.44 6.02
N GLY A 129 10.48 -0.99 5.29
CA GLY A 129 9.59 -2.03 5.81
C GLY A 129 10.35 -3.28 6.29
N SER A 130 11.34 -3.74 5.54
CA SER A 130 12.19 -4.87 5.94
C SER A 130 12.94 -4.61 7.25
N ILE A 131 13.46 -3.39 7.44
CA ILE A 131 14.14 -2.99 8.69
C ILE A 131 13.16 -3.02 9.86
N LEU A 132 11.94 -2.48 9.68
CA LEU A 132 10.91 -2.50 10.71
C LEU A 132 10.45 -3.92 11.05
N ILE A 133 10.30 -4.80 10.05
CA ILE A 133 9.98 -6.22 10.26
C ILE A 133 11.04 -6.88 11.14
N PHE A 134 12.32 -6.80 10.77
CA PHE A 134 13.38 -7.46 11.54
C PHE A 134 13.54 -6.86 12.95
N ARG A 135 13.40 -5.54 13.09
CA ARG A 135 13.39 -4.88 14.41
C ARG A 135 12.20 -5.31 15.27
N SER A 136 11.02 -5.49 14.68
CA SER A 136 9.84 -5.97 15.41
C SER A 136 10.00 -7.42 15.85
N TYR A 137 10.60 -8.27 15.00
CA TYR A 137 10.82 -9.68 15.28
C TYR A 137 11.89 -9.91 16.37
N ALA A 138 12.76 -8.94 16.63
CA ALA A 138 13.66 -8.96 17.80
C ALA A 138 12.90 -8.99 19.14
N PHE A 139 11.63 -8.58 19.17
CA PHE A 139 10.72 -8.72 20.31
C PHE A 139 9.90 -10.04 20.27
N GLY A 140 10.30 -10.98 19.42
CA GLY A 140 9.62 -12.24 19.18
C GLY A 140 8.40 -12.12 18.25
N LEU A 141 7.71 -13.24 18.07
CA LEU A 141 6.52 -13.32 17.21
C LEU A 141 5.41 -12.36 17.63
N PHE A 142 5.29 -12.10 18.94
CA PHE A 142 4.32 -11.16 19.49
C PHE A 142 4.60 -9.72 19.04
N GLY A 143 5.87 -9.28 19.07
CA GLY A 143 6.25 -7.95 18.59
C GLY A 143 5.99 -7.76 17.09
N PHE A 144 6.29 -8.80 16.29
CA PHE A 144 5.98 -8.81 14.87
C PHE A 144 4.47 -8.74 14.58
N ALA A 145 3.66 -9.52 15.29
CA ALA A 145 2.21 -9.51 15.12
C ALA A 145 1.59 -8.15 15.48
N ILE A 146 2.02 -7.52 16.57
CA ILE A 146 1.54 -6.17 16.93
C ILE A 146 1.97 -5.13 15.90
N PHE A 147 3.23 -5.18 15.44
CA PHE A 147 3.72 -4.28 14.40
C PHE A 147 2.89 -4.40 13.12
N MET A 148 2.59 -5.61 12.67
CA MET A 148 1.76 -5.86 11.49
C MET A 148 0.36 -5.23 11.63
N VAL A 149 -0.29 -5.43 12.77
CA VAL A 149 -1.62 -4.85 13.02
C VAL A 149 -1.56 -3.33 13.07
N LEU A 150 -0.57 -2.75 13.76
CA LEU A 150 -0.45 -1.29 13.88
C LEU A 150 -0.08 -0.62 12.56
N HIS A 151 0.81 -1.22 11.77
CA HIS A 151 1.17 -0.73 10.45
C HIS A 151 -0.05 -0.69 9.54
N TRP A 152 -0.71 -1.83 9.35
CA TRP A 152 -1.89 -1.93 8.49
C TRP A 152 -3.05 -1.05 8.97
N SER A 153 -3.18 -0.83 10.29
CA SER A 153 -4.14 0.13 10.84
C SER A 153 -3.89 1.56 10.33
N CYS A 154 -2.62 1.95 10.10
CA CYS A 154 -2.30 3.25 9.51
C CYS A 154 -2.90 3.37 8.09
N ASP A 155 -2.74 2.34 7.25
CA ASP A 155 -3.34 2.27 5.91
C ASP A 155 -4.86 2.34 5.97
N PHE A 156 -5.45 1.57 6.88
CA PHE A 156 -6.89 1.55 7.08
C PHE A 156 -7.44 2.92 7.46
N PHE A 157 -6.89 3.55 8.51
CA PHE A 157 -7.37 4.85 8.97
C PHE A 157 -7.15 5.94 7.93
N TRP A 158 -6.01 5.95 7.24
CA TRP A 158 -5.74 6.92 6.19
C TRP A 158 -6.68 6.76 4.99
N CYS A 159 -6.85 5.55 4.48
CA CYS A 159 -7.76 5.31 3.36
C CYS A 159 -9.21 5.62 3.74
N TYR A 160 -9.63 5.27 4.96
CA TYR A 160 -10.96 5.60 5.45
C TYR A 160 -11.17 7.12 5.54
N PHE A 161 -10.19 7.85 6.07
CA PHE A 161 -10.24 9.32 6.16
C PHE A 161 -10.34 10.01 4.80
N LEU A 162 -9.73 9.45 3.76
CA LEU A 162 -9.76 9.99 2.40
C LEU A 162 -11.04 9.68 1.61
N SER A 163 -11.95 8.85 2.14
CA SER A 163 -13.18 8.44 1.47
C SER A 163 -14.35 9.34 1.79
#